data_AF-A0A6J6VJG1-F1
#
_entry.id   AF-A0A6J6VJG1-F1
#
_cell.length_a   1.000
_cell.length_b   1.000
_cell.length_c   1.000
_cell.angle_alpha   90.00
_cell.angle_beta   90.00
_cell.angle_gamma   90.00
#
_symmetry.space_group_name_H-M   'P 1'
#
loop_
_entity.id
_entity.type
_entity.pdbx_description
1 polymer ?
#
loop_
_entity_poly.entity_id
_entity_poly.type
_entity_poly.pdbx_seq_one_letter_code
_entity_poly.pdbx_strand_id
1 'polypeptide(L)'
;MSFEHSLDPLSHAEQELIVAHSRKVWGLEAHHLFAMLQLHEPTKAELASGKKLDRTARVTIWDRKKAVVTEGLITTEGVAKEYKEIPGAKSPVSVVESAIALDVVRGDQSVKDALARRGIDDISTVHMETWPIGAQIPAHLDDGRRLIWTPMWHQPTPDSNFYAHPIHGLHAIVDIDAEEVVGLEVNAEVPIPQTPGPYRESQTGANIKLKELMIHQPDGTSFDVEGWNIKWERWSFRIGFDQREGLVIHDVHFTDEGTPRKIAHRLSIAELVIPYGDPAQGAYRKNAFDTGEFGLGNFTNSLTLGCDCLGEIVYLDAAVTEGDGTVRTIKNAICMHEEDFGILWKHVDVDGHVEVRRGRRFVASSIVTVNNYEYGYFWYFYQDGSIEFEAKLTGIVLTLADTPGKDHPSATELEPGLWAPYHQHILCARMDLDIDGTNNSVIEIESFAHPIGDKNPYGGAYETRESVLDTEHNAMRLIDPLKSRFWKIVNPNKKNHVGHPVGYKLIPGHTTYPLAHKESVLGKRAGFMYSHLWVTPNTESERYPAGDYPFQHDGGAGLPEWTKNNRSTENTDVVMWHVFGTNHIPRTEDWPVMPVERTGFHLKPSGFFRRSPAMDVAPSEAVDTSCDC
;
A
#
# COMPACT_ATOMS: atom_id res chain seq x y z
N MET A 1 -4.65 -31.93 -11.87
CA MET A 1 -3.65 -31.51 -10.89
C MET A 1 -2.99 -30.28 -11.48
N SER A 2 -3.43 -29.07 -11.10
CA SER A 2 -2.67 -27.87 -11.43
C SER A 2 -1.35 -27.95 -10.68
N PHE A 3 -0.24 -27.73 -11.39
CA PHE A 3 1.06 -27.64 -10.72
C PHE A 3 1.09 -26.34 -9.92
N GLU A 4 1.36 -26.43 -8.63
CA GLU A 4 1.60 -25.29 -7.75
C GLU A 4 2.84 -24.53 -8.25
N HIS A 5 2.68 -23.25 -8.54
CA HIS A 5 3.75 -22.42 -9.08
C HIS A 5 4.61 -21.86 -7.95
N SER A 6 5.92 -21.66 -8.19
CA SER A 6 6.85 -21.21 -7.13
C SER A 6 6.63 -19.78 -6.62
N LEU A 7 5.75 -19.01 -7.29
CA LEU A 7 5.31 -17.67 -6.89
C LEU A 7 3.89 -17.65 -6.32
N ASP A 8 3.21 -18.80 -6.23
CA ASP A 8 1.90 -18.86 -5.57
C ASP A 8 2.10 -18.54 -4.08
N PRO A 9 1.24 -17.72 -3.45
CA PRO A 9 1.28 -17.48 -2.01
C PRO A 9 1.31 -18.79 -1.22
N LEU A 10 1.94 -18.76 -0.04
CA LEU A 10 1.93 -19.92 0.84
C LEU A 10 0.50 -20.23 1.25
N SER A 11 0.05 -21.45 0.96
CA SER A 11 -1.30 -21.88 1.33
C SER A 11 -1.44 -21.99 2.85
N HIS A 12 -2.68 -22.03 3.35
CA HIS A 12 -2.93 -22.22 4.78
C HIS A 12 -2.17 -23.44 5.35
N ALA A 13 -2.25 -24.59 4.67
CA ALA A 13 -1.59 -25.82 5.10
C ALA A 13 -0.06 -25.70 5.06
N GLU A 14 0.50 -24.98 4.08
CA GLU A 14 1.94 -24.73 4.04
C GLU A 14 2.40 -23.86 5.21
N GLN A 15 1.64 -22.81 5.55
CA GLN A 15 1.95 -21.96 6.69
C GLN A 15 1.90 -22.76 8.01
N GLU A 16 0.90 -23.63 8.21
CA GLU A 16 0.82 -24.51 9.39
C GLU A 16 2.03 -25.45 9.49
N LEU A 17 2.44 -26.05 8.36
CA LEU A 17 3.63 -26.90 8.29
C LEU A 17 4.90 -26.10 8.60
N ILE A 18 5.06 -24.91 8.02
CA ILE A 18 6.20 -24.03 8.27
C ILE A 18 6.27 -23.63 9.74
N VAL A 19 5.15 -23.26 10.38
CA VAL A 19 5.12 -22.95 11.81
C VAL A 19 5.56 -24.17 12.63
N ALA A 20 5.01 -25.35 12.35
CA ALA A 20 5.35 -26.59 13.05
C ALA A 20 6.84 -26.96 12.88
N HIS A 21 7.36 -26.83 11.66
CA HIS A 21 8.76 -27.08 11.35
C HIS A 21 9.68 -26.06 12.02
N SER A 22 9.34 -24.76 11.97
CA SER A 22 10.10 -23.69 12.61
C SER A 22 10.22 -23.92 14.12
N ARG A 23 9.09 -24.24 14.78
CA ARG A 23 9.08 -24.58 16.21
C ARG A 23 9.99 -25.76 16.54
N LYS A 24 9.95 -26.82 15.74
CA LYS A 24 10.75 -28.02 15.97
C LYS A 24 12.24 -27.79 15.69
N VAL A 25 12.58 -27.17 14.57
CA VAL A 25 13.96 -27.05 14.07
C VAL A 25 14.73 -25.98 14.82
N TRP A 26 14.10 -24.85 15.14
CA TRP A 26 14.74 -23.75 15.86
C TRP A 26 14.45 -23.74 17.37
N GLY A 27 13.69 -24.71 17.88
CA GLY A 27 13.37 -24.82 19.30
C GLY A 27 12.52 -23.66 19.81
N LEU A 28 11.58 -23.17 19.00
CA LEU A 28 10.74 -22.04 19.37
C LEU A 28 9.70 -22.45 20.42
N GLU A 29 9.64 -21.67 21.49
CA GLU A 29 8.69 -21.78 22.60
C GLU A 29 7.65 -20.65 22.58
N ALA A 30 6.73 -20.62 23.55
CA ALA A 30 5.67 -19.61 23.63
C ALA A 30 6.14 -18.14 23.71
N HIS A 31 7.38 -17.89 24.12
CA HIS A 31 7.97 -16.54 24.15
C HIS A 31 8.57 -16.09 22.81
N HIS A 32 8.58 -16.98 21.80
CA HIS A 32 8.97 -16.67 20.45
C HIS A 32 7.72 -16.40 19.62
N LEU A 33 7.53 -15.15 19.21
CA LEU A 33 6.39 -14.76 18.39
C LEU A 33 6.76 -14.78 16.91
N PHE A 34 5.84 -15.26 16.07
CA PHE A 34 5.95 -15.17 14.61
C PHE A 34 5.55 -13.75 14.19
N ALA A 35 6.54 -12.90 13.94
CA ALA A 35 6.30 -11.52 13.52
C ALA A 35 5.77 -11.45 12.08
N MET A 36 6.38 -12.23 11.19
CA MET A 36 6.01 -12.34 9.78
C MET A 36 6.37 -13.74 9.27
N LEU A 37 5.52 -14.29 8.40
CA LEU A 37 5.77 -15.49 7.63
C LEU A 37 5.40 -15.21 6.18
N GLN A 38 6.42 -15.12 5.33
CA GLN A 38 6.27 -14.68 3.94
C GLN A 38 6.85 -15.74 3.01
N LEU A 39 6.30 -15.84 1.79
CA LEU A 39 6.97 -16.60 0.74
C LEU A 39 8.36 -15.99 0.51
N HIS A 40 9.39 -16.82 0.56
CA HIS A 40 10.70 -16.46 0.05
C HIS A 40 10.65 -16.61 -1.47
N GLU A 41 10.23 -15.53 -2.15
CA GLU A 41 10.06 -15.47 -3.60
C GLU A 41 11.36 -15.93 -4.29
N PRO A 42 11.30 -16.89 -5.23
CA PRO A 42 12.48 -17.29 -5.96
C PRO A 42 13.02 -16.18 -6.85
N THR A 43 14.34 -16.15 -7.03
CA THR A 43 14.99 -15.20 -7.93
C THR A 43 14.57 -15.41 -9.38
N LYS A 44 14.69 -14.36 -10.22
CA LYS A 44 14.44 -14.44 -11.67
C LYS A 44 15.25 -15.57 -12.33
N ALA A 45 16.49 -15.79 -11.89
CA ALA A 45 17.37 -16.84 -12.40
C ALA A 45 16.87 -18.25 -12.02
N GLU A 46 16.38 -18.44 -10.80
CA GLU A 46 15.81 -19.71 -10.36
C GLU A 46 14.52 -20.04 -11.12
N LEU A 47 13.63 -19.07 -11.30
CA LEU A 47 12.40 -19.25 -12.09
C LEU A 47 12.71 -19.60 -13.55
N ALA A 48 13.67 -18.90 -14.16
CA ALA A 48 14.09 -19.16 -15.54
C ALA A 48 14.76 -20.53 -15.72
N SER A 49 15.22 -21.18 -14.64
CA SER A 49 15.89 -22.48 -14.73
C SER A 49 14.96 -23.63 -15.14
N GLY A 50 13.64 -23.46 -14.99
CA GLY A 50 12.63 -24.49 -15.26
C GLY A 50 12.69 -25.70 -14.32
N LYS A 51 13.56 -25.67 -13.30
CA LYS A 51 13.65 -26.72 -12.28
C LYS A 51 12.49 -26.58 -11.29
N LYS A 52 12.05 -27.71 -10.73
CA LYS A 52 11.19 -27.69 -9.55
C LYS A 52 11.98 -27.03 -8.41
N LEU A 53 11.44 -25.96 -7.85
CA LEU A 53 12.03 -25.23 -6.73
C LEU A 53 11.35 -25.64 -5.44
N ASP A 54 12.12 -25.67 -4.34
CA ASP A 54 11.56 -25.88 -3.01
C ASP A 54 10.81 -24.62 -2.59
N ARG A 55 9.52 -24.75 -2.30
CA ARG A 55 8.74 -23.66 -1.70
C ARG A 55 9.33 -23.36 -0.33
N THR A 56 9.79 -22.12 -0.15
CA THR A 56 10.58 -21.67 1.00
C THR A 56 9.88 -20.46 1.62
N ALA A 57 9.86 -20.37 2.93
CA ALA A 57 9.36 -19.22 3.67
C ALA A 57 10.50 -18.44 4.33
N ARG A 58 10.38 -17.11 4.31
CA ARG A 58 11.11 -16.19 5.19
C ARG A 58 10.27 -16.02 6.46
N VAL A 59 10.82 -16.43 7.59
CA VAL A 59 10.15 -16.39 8.89
C VAL A 59 10.89 -15.41 9.78
N THR A 60 10.20 -14.38 10.25
CA THR A 60 10.70 -13.43 11.25
C THR A 60 10.14 -13.82 12.61
N ILE A 61 11.04 -14.03 13.56
CA ILE A 61 10.72 -14.40 14.94
C ILE A 61 11.15 -13.28 15.89
N TRP A 62 10.28 -12.91 16.82
CA TRP A 62 10.60 -12.07 17.97
C TRP A 62 10.81 -12.92 19.22
N ASP A 63 12.02 -12.92 19.80
CA ASP A 63 12.30 -13.55 21.10
C ASP A 63 12.07 -12.52 22.22
N ARG A 64 10.91 -12.61 22.89
CA ARG A 64 10.52 -11.68 23.97
C ARG A 64 11.45 -11.70 25.17
N LYS A 65 12.17 -12.80 25.41
CA LYS A 65 13.08 -12.90 26.58
C LYS A 65 14.40 -12.22 26.33
N LYS A 66 14.88 -12.27 25.08
CA LYS A 66 16.16 -11.66 24.69
C LYS A 66 16.00 -10.28 24.08
N ALA A 67 14.79 -9.92 23.69
CA ALA A 67 14.47 -8.72 22.93
C ALA A 67 15.25 -8.63 21.61
N VAL A 68 15.26 -9.73 20.85
CA VAL A 68 15.93 -9.80 19.54
C VAL A 68 15.01 -10.33 18.44
N VAL A 69 15.23 -9.82 17.23
CA VAL A 69 14.64 -10.38 16.01
C VAL A 69 15.58 -11.44 15.45
N THR A 70 15.01 -12.58 15.05
CA THR A 70 15.73 -13.61 14.29
C THR A 70 15.00 -13.89 12.99
N GLU A 71 15.72 -14.03 11.90
CA GLU A 71 15.18 -14.37 10.60
C GLU A 71 15.67 -15.75 10.16
N GLY A 72 14.75 -16.58 9.67
CA GLY A 72 15.07 -17.88 9.12
C GLY A 72 14.46 -18.12 7.75
N LEU A 73 15.14 -18.96 6.97
CA LEU A 73 14.63 -19.52 5.72
C LEU A 73 14.36 -21.00 5.93
N ILE A 74 13.14 -21.45 5.66
CA ILE A 74 12.74 -22.85 5.85
C ILE A 74 11.83 -23.32 4.71
N THR A 75 12.08 -24.52 4.19
CA THR A 75 11.22 -25.11 3.16
C THR A 75 9.92 -25.65 3.75
N THR A 76 8.90 -25.84 2.92
CA THR A 76 7.63 -26.49 3.32
C THR A 76 7.82 -27.93 3.78
N GLU A 77 8.92 -28.58 3.39
CA GLU A 77 9.33 -29.91 3.86
C GLU A 77 10.15 -29.87 5.18
N GLY A 78 10.34 -28.69 5.76
CA GLY A 78 11.00 -28.50 7.05
C GLY A 78 12.53 -28.44 7.01
N VAL A 79 13.14 -28.19 5.85
CA VAL A 79 14.59 -27.99 5.73
C VAL A 79 14.94 -26.52 6.02
N ALA A 80 15.56 -26.26 7.17
CA ALA A 80 16.08 -24.94 7.48
C ALA A 80 17.35 -24.65 6.66
N LYS A 81 17.34 -23.56 5.91
CA LYS A 81 18.45 -23.08 5.07
C LYS A 81 19.30 -22.03 5.79
N GLU A 82 18.65 -21.17 6.56
CA GLU A 82 19.29 -20.08 7.30
C GLU A 82 18.50 -19.81 8.59
N TYR A 83 19.20 -19.36 9.64
CA TYR A 83 18.60 -18.81 10.85
C TYR A 83 19.61 -17.89 11.52
N LYS A 84 19.33 -16.59 11.57
CA LYS A 84 20.27 -15.57 12.06
C LYS A 84 19.56 -14.48 12.85
N GLU A 85 20.22 -14.01 13.90
CA GLU A 85 19.79 -12.81 14.63
C GLU A 85 20.00 -11.58 13.75
N ILE A 86 19.07 -10.61 13.82
CA ILE A 86 19.17 -9.32 13.16
C ILE A 86 19.51 -8.26 14.22
N PRO A 87 20.77 -7.82 14.32
CA PRO A 87 21.21 -6.92 15.38
C PRO A 87 20.43 -5.59 15.38
N GLY A 88 19.93 -5.18 16.55
CA GLY A 88 19.25 -3.90 16.74
C GLY A 88 17.85 -3.80 16.12
N ALA A 89 17.38 -4.83 15.41
CA ALA A 89 16.04 -4.83 14.84
C ALA A 89 14.97 -5.05 15.92
N LYS A 90 13.82 -4.40 15.71
CA LYS A 90 12.61 -4.60 16.51
C LYS A 90 11.49 -5.08 15.60
N SER A 91 10.74 -6.06 16.09
CA SER A 91 9.63 -6.65 15.35
C SER A 91 8.48 -5.65 15.15
N PRO A 92 7.75 -5.72 14.01
CA PRO A 92 6.40 -5.20 13.89
C PRO A 92 5.51 -5.61 15.06
N VAL A 93 4.45 -4.85 15.32
CA VAL A 93 3.49 -5.12 16.40
C VAL A 93 2.41 -6.07 15.88
N SER A 94 2.23 -7.19 16.56
CA SER A 94 1.16 -8.14 16.26
C SER A 94 -0.16 -7.77 16.94
N VAL A 95 -1.28 -8.25 16.40
CA VAL A 95 -2.62 -8.07 16.99
C VAL A 95 -2.70 -8.62 18.42
N VAL A 96 -2.00 -9.74 18.68
CA VAL A 96 -1.94 -10.36 20.01
C VAL A 96 -1.21 -9.44 20.99
N GLU A 97 -0.07 -8.88 20.59
CA GLU A 97 0.66 -7.90 21.40
C GLU A 97 -0.17 -6.64 21.66
N SER A 98 -0.89 -6.15 20.66
CA SER A 98 -1.81 -5.01 20.82
C SER A 98 -2.89 -5.29 21.88
N ALA A 99 -3.54 -6.46 21.83
CA ALA A 99 -4.56 -6.83 22.80
C ALA A 99 -4.01 -6.89 24.23
N ILE A 100 -2.83 -7.51 24.42
CA ILE A 100 -2.14 -7.59 25.70
C ILE A 100 -1.85 -6.19 26.24
N ALA A 101 -1.28 -5.31 25.41
CA ALA A 101 -0.92 -3.97 25.83
C ALA A 101 -2.15 -3.14 26.25
N LEU A 102 -3.30 -3.30 25.57
CA LEU A 102 -4.54 -2.65 25.98
C LEU A 102 -5.07 -3.18 27.32
N ASP A 103 -4.96 -4.48 27.58
CA ASP A 103 -5.38 -5.07 28.85
C ASP A 103 -4.50 -4.59 30.03
N VAL A 104 -3.20 -4.44 29.80
CA VAL A 104 -2.26 -3.83 30.75
C VAL A 104 -2.68 -2.40 31.10
N VAL A 105 -3.00 -1.58 30.10
CA VAL A 105 -3.46 -0.19 30.31
C VAL A 105 -4.79 -0.14 31.04
N ARG A 106 -5.73 -1.04 30.73
CA ARG A 106 -7.02 -1.15 31.46
C ARG A 106 -6.83 -1.58 32.92
N GLY A 107 -5.77 -2.33 33.22
CA GLY A 107 -5.42 -2.76 34.57
C GLY A 107 -4.85 -1.64 35.44
N ASP A 108 -4.13 -0.70 34.83
CA ASP A 108 -3.29 0.29 35.52
C ASP A 108 -4.08 1.32 36.33
N GLN A 109 -3.64 1.56 37.58
CA GLN A 109 -4.33 2.48 38.50
C GLN A 109 -4.07 3.95 38.14
N SER A 110 -2.88 4.29 37.64
CA SER A 110 -2.55 5.68 37.30
C SER A 110 -3.38 6.17 36.10
N VAL A 111 -3.67 5.26 35.15
CA VAL A 111 -4.60 5.50 34.03
C VAL A 111 -6.02 5.73 34.54
N LYS A 112 -6.53 4.86 35.41
CA LYS A 112 -7.86 5.01 36.04
C LYS A 112 -7.99 6.33 36.78
N ASP A 113 -6.99 6.71 37.56
CA ASP A 113 -6.98 7.98 38.30
C ASP A 113 -6.98 9.19 37.34
N ALA A 114 -6.29 9.09 36.20
CA ALA A 114 -6.26 10.14 35.18
C ALA A 114 -7.58 10.28 34.40
N LEU A 115 -8.29 9.18 34.20
CA LEU A 115 -9.64 9.14 33.62
C LEU A 115 -10.68 9.68 34.61
N ALA A 116 -10.61 9.31 35.88
CA ALA A 116 -11.52 9.80 36.92
C ALA A 116 -11.42 11.33 37.08
N ARG A 117 -10.21 11.91 36.97
CA ARG A 117 -10.04 13.38 36.93
C ARG A 117 -10.76 14.05 35.76
N ARG A 118 -10.95 13.33 34.65
CA ARG A 118 -11.69 13.76 33.46
C ARG A 118 -13.18 13.39 33.50
N GLY A 119 -13.68 12.92 34.65
CA GLY A 119 -15.08 12.54 34.84
C GLY A 119 -15.46 11.17 34.25
N ILE A 120 -14.47 10.29 34.00
CA ILE A 120 -14.70 8.93 33.50
C ILE A 120 -14.31 7.94 34.60
N ASP A 121 -15.31 7.43 35.30
CA ASP A 121 -15.12 6.47 36.41
C ASP A 121 -15.12 5.00 35.94
N ASP A 122 -15.63 4.73 34.73
CA ASP A 122 -15.70 3.40 34.14
C ASP A 122 -14.77 3.30 32.92
N ILE A 123 -13.61 2.69 33.10
CA ILE A 123 -12.64 2.49 32.02
C ILE A 123 -13.18 1.60 30.87
N SER A 124 -14.25 0.82 31.10
CA SER A 124 -14.86 0.01 30.04
C SER A 124 -15.61 0.85 29.01
N THR A 125 -15.92 2.12 29.33
CA THR A 125 -16.44 3.10 28.36
C THR A 125 -15.32 3.83 27.62
N VAL A 126 -14.06 3.39 27.71
CA VAL A 126 -12.94 4.01 26.99
C VAL A 126 -12.45 3.08 25.90
N HIS A 127 -12.54 3.54 24.66
CA HIS A 127 -11.86 2.91 23.53
C HIS A 127 -10.39 3.33 23.52
N MET A 128 -9.50 2.38 23.29
CA MET A 128 -8.05 2.59 23.27
C MET A 128 -7.49 1.85 22.07
N GLU A 129 -6.56 2.50 21.38
CA GLU A 129 -5.81 1.89 20.28
C GLU A 129 -4.34 1.76 20.65
N THR A 130 -3.62 0.91 19.93
CA THR A 130 -2.16 0.79 20.06
C THR A 130 -1.47 1.43 18.86
N TRP A 131 -0.56 2.35 19.13
CA TRP A 131 0.23 3.01 18.11
C TRP A 131 1.72 2.79 18.38
N PRO A 132 2.55 2.57 17.34
CA PRO A 132 4.00 2.66 17.49
C PRO A 132 4.39 4.04 18.01
N ILE A 133 5.30 4.09 19.00
CA ILE A 133 5.79 5.38 19.52
C ILE A 133 6.77 6.06 18.53
N GLY A 134 7.21 5.33 17.49
CA GLY A 134 8.25 5.76 16.56
C GLY A 134 9.61 5.93 17.25
N ALA A 135 10.54 6.67 16.65
CA ALA A 135 11.83 6.99 17.28
C ALA A 135 11.80 8.30 18.10
N GLN A 136 10.60 8.78 18.48
CA GLN A 136 10.42 9.96 19.34
C GLN A 136 10.09 9.54 20.78
N ILE A 137 10.96 8.69 21.33
CA ILE A 137 10.81 8.08 22.64
C ILE A 137 11.23 9.10 23.73
N PRO A 138 10.51 9.19 24.86
CA PRO A 138 11.00 9.97 25.99
C PRO A 138 12.39 9.48 26.42
N ALA A 139 13.35 10.40 26.59
CA ALA A 139 14.76 10.03 26.81
C ALA A 139 15.03 9.10 28.01
N HIS A 140 14.16 9.08 29.01
CA HIS A 140 14.27 8.19 30.17
C HIS A 140 13.73 6.77 29.91
N LEU A 141 13.06 6.54 28.77
CA LEU A 141 12.53 5.27 28.29
C LEU A 141 13.26 4.78 27.04
N ASP A 142 14.21 5.57 26.51
CA ASP A 142 14.99 5.22 25.32
C ASP A 142 16.22 4.38 25.70
N ASP A 143 15.95 3.18 26.21
CA ASP A 143 16.95 2.22 26.68
C ASP A 143 16.91 0.88 25.92
N GLY A 144 16.26 0.89 24.75
CA GLY A 144 16.20 -0.26 23.83
C GLY A 144 14.89 -1.06 23.89
N ARG A 145 14.02 -0.84 24.88
CA ARG A 145 12.71 -1.51 25.00
C ARG A 145 11.77 -1.29 23.80
N ARG A 146 10.82 -2.21 23.60
CA ARG A 146 9.74 -2.07 22.59
C ARG A 146 8.54 -1.36 23.20
N LEU A 147 8.24 -0.19 22.64
CA LEU A 147 7.26 0.74 23.17
C LEU A 147 6.16 1.01 22.15
N ILE A 148 4.94 0.95 22.65
CA ILE A 148 3.79 1.59 22.02
C ILE A 148 3.26 2.67 22.95
N TRP A 149 2.34 3.45 22.41
CA TRP A 149 1.54 4.38 23.17
C TRP A 149 0.07 4.24 22.81
N THR A 150 -0.82 4.61 23.73
CA THR A 150 -2.25 4.34 23.60
C THR A 150 -3.09 5.62 23.60
N PRO A 151 -3.47 6.16 22.42
CA PRO A 151 -4.51 7.19 22.37
C PRO A 151 -5.86 6.63 22.83
N MET A 152 -6.67 7.50 23.41
CA MET A 152 -7.91 7.12 24.10
C MET A 152 -9.09 7.98 23.63
N TRP A 153 -10.26 7.35 23.57
CA TRP A 153 -11.53 7.98 23.22
C TRP A 153 -12.61 7.51 24.18
N HIS A 154 -13.50 8.43 24.58
CA HIS A 154 -14.66 8.05 25.35
C HIS A 154 -15.73 7.42 24.44
N GLN A 155 -16.33 6.34 24.87
CA GLN A 155 -17.38 5.60 24.19
C GLN A 155 -18.59 5.50 25.14
N PRO A 156 -19.42 6.55 25.23
CA PRO A 156 -20.53 6.61 26.19
C PRO A 156 -21.54 5.47 26.07
N THR A 157 -21.70 4.93 24.86
CA THR A 157 -22.56 3.77 24.58
C THR A 157 -21.84 2.81 23.64
N PRO A 158 -22.18 1.51 23.64
CA PRO A 158 -21.59 0.53 22.72
C PRO A 158 -21.68 0.90 21.22
N ASP A 159 -22.69 1.70 20.85
CA ASP A 159 -22.93 2.13 19.47
C ASP A 159 -22.43 3.55 19.15
N SER A 160 -21.80 4.23 20.12
CA SER A 160 -21.21 5.56 19.90
C SER A 160 -20.06 5.50 18.90
N ASN A 161 -19.95 6.50 18.04
CA ASN A 161 -18.72 6.79 17.32
C ASN A 161 -17.70 7.32 18.34
N PHE A 162 -16.80 6.47 18.83
CA PHE A 162 -15.83 6.87 19.84
C PHE A 162 -14.85 7.93 19.29
N TYR A 163 -14.56 7.97 17.98
CA TYR A 163 -13.75 9.04 17.40
C TYR A 163 -14.40 10.43 17.55
N ALA A 164 -15.68 10.53 17.92
CA ALA A 164 -16.33 11.80 18.22
C ALA A 164 -15.94 12.38 19.59
N HIS A 165 -15.26 11.59 20.43
CA HIS A 165 -14.98 11.92 21.83
C HIS A 165 -13.50 11.68 22.23
N PRO A 166 -12.52 12.26 21.52
CA PRO A 166 -11.11 12.08 21.85
C PRO A 166 -10.78 12.58 23.26
N ILE A 167 -10.07 11.76 24.03
CA ILE A 167 -9.56 12.12 25.35
C ILE A 167 -8.17 12.72 25.16
N HIS A 168 -8.13 14.00 24.79
CA HIS A 168 -6.87 14.66 24.47
C HIS A 168 -5.93 14.75 25.69
N GLY A 169 -4.64 14.57 25.42
CA GLY A 169 -3.59 14.76 26.41
C GLY A 169 -3.49 13.66 27.46
N LEU A 170 -4.05 12.46 27.20
CA LEU A 170 -3.85 11.28 28.02
C LEU A 170 -3.37 10.12 27.14
N HIS A 171 -2.12 9.68 27.36
CA HIS A 171 -1.53 8.56 26.62
C HIS A 171 -0.72 7.69 27.59
N ALA A 172 -1.02 6.40 27.66
CA ALA A 172 -0.15 5.45 28.35
C ALA A 172 0.94 4.99 27.39
N ILE A 173 2.17 4.85 27.90
CA ILE A 173 3.30 4.26 27.19
C ILE A 173 3.50 2.87 27.79
N VAL A 174 3.46 1.85 26.93
CA VAL A 174 3.51 0.45 27.33
C VAL A 174 4.79 -0.17 26.81
N ASP A 175 5.51 -0.84 27.71
CA ASP A 175 6.53 -1.81 27.33
C ASP A 175 5.82 -3.12 26.99
N ILE A 176 5.78 -3.46 25.71
CA ILE A 176 5.01 -4.61 25.21
C ILE A 176 5.64 -5.92 25.69
N ASP A 177 6.97 -5.96 25.81
CA ASP A 177 7.67 -7.17 26.18
C ASP A 177 7.53 -7.47 27.67
N ALA A 178 7.63 -6.42 28.50
CA ALA A 178 7.44 -6.52 29.94
C ALA A 178 5.96 -6.50 30.38
N GLU A 179 5.03 -6.20 29.46
CA GLU A 179 3.58 -6.12 29.70
C GLU A 179 3.24 -5.13 30.85
N GLU A 180 3.87 -3.96 30.80
CA GLU A 180 3.72 -2.94 31.85
C GLU A 180 3.53 -1.53 31.28
N VAL A 181 2.76 -0.70 31.99
CA VAL A 181 2.71 0.75 31.76
C VAL A 181 3.98 1.36 32.35
N VAL A 182 4.85 1.89 31.49
CA VAL A 182 6.16 2.47 31.88
C VAL A 182 6.18 3.99 31.88
N GLY A 183 5.14 4.60 31.32
CA GLY A 183 4.95 6.03 31.33
C GLY A 183 3.49 6.41 31.15
N LEU A 184 3.10 7.54 31.71
CA LEU A 184 1.79 8.13 31.50
C LEU A 184 1.97 9.61 31.16
N GLU A 185 1.64 9.98 29.93
CA GLU A 185 1.63 11.36 29.49
C GLU A 185 0.27 11.99 29.81
N VAL A 186 0.28 12.98 30.71
CA VAL A 186 -0.93 13.71 31.13
C VAL A 186 -0.69 15.21 30.94
N ASN A 187 -1.45 15.82 30.02
CA ASN A 187 -1.46 17.26 29.81
C ASN A 187 -2.67 17.94 30.48
N ALA A 188 -2.77 19.25 30.25
CA ALA A 188 -3.95 20.05 30.56
C ALA A 188 -5.24 19.38 30.05
N GLU A 189 -6.27 19.40 30.89
CA GLU A 189 -7.56 18.81 30.60
C GLU A 189 -8.30 19.68 29.57
N VAL A 190 -8.34 19.17 28.35
CA VAL A 190 -9.17 19.72 27.27
C VAL A 190 -10.58 19.08 27.39
N PRO A 191 -11.67 19.86 27.27
CA PRO A 191 -13.01 19.30 27.26
C PRO A 191 -13.17 18.23 26.18
N ILE A 192 -13.73 17.08 26.54
CA ILE A 192 -14.06 16.02 25.59
C ILE A 192 -15.23 16.49 24.71
N PRO A 193 -15.12 16.49 23.37
CA PRO A 193 -16.21 16.89 22.49
C PRO A 193 -17.43 15.98 22.69
N GLN A 194 -18.63 16.56 22.64
CA GLN A 194 -19.88 15.84 22.99
C GLN A 194 -20.78 15.56 21.79
N THR A 195 -20.51 16.15 20.62
CA THR A 195 -21.32 15.89 19.41
C THR A 195 -21.12 14.44 18.95
N PRO A 196 -22.17 13.59 18.82
CA PRO A 196 -21.99 12.14 18.69
C PRO A 196 -21.44 11.61 17.35
N GLY A 197 -21.49 12.38 16.26
CA GLY A 197 -21.04 11.95 14.92
C GLY A 197 -21.56 10.57 14.44
N PRO A 198 -22.87 10.29 14.44
CA PRO A 198 -23.39 8.98 14.06
C PRO A 198 -23.25 8.69 12.56
N TYR A 199 -22.87 7.46 12.21
CA TYR A 199 -22.73 7.03 10.81
C TYR A 199 -23.41 5.70 10.50
N ARG A 200 -23.85 4.94 11.50
CA ARG A 200 -24.50 3.64 11.27
C ARG A 200 -25.89 3.85 10.68
N GLU A 201 -26.33 2.93 9.82
CA GLU A 201 -27.69 2.94 9.25
C GLU A 201 -28.76 3.05 10.34
N SER A 202 -28.59 2.31 11.44
CA SER A 202 -29.51 2.34 12.59
C SER A 202 -29.63 3.70 13.27
N GLN A 203 -28.67 4.62 13.06
CA GLN A 203 -28.61 5.95 13.65
C GLN A 203 -29.00 7.05 12.65
N THR A 204 -28.59 6.92 11.38
CA THR A 204 -28.84 7.94 10.34
C THR A 204 -30.12 7.69 9.55
N GLY A 205 -30.65 6.47 9.60
CA GLY A 205 -31.80 6.00 8.84
C GLY A 205 -31.53 5.75 7.35
N ALA A 206 -30.42 6.23 6.79
CA ALA A 206 -29.96 6.01 5.40
C ALA A 206 -31.08 6.04 4.33
N ASN A 207 -31.97 7.04 4.38
CA ASN A 207 -33.23 7.03 3.62
C ASN A 207 -33.14 7.46 2.15
N ILE A 208 -31.97 7.88 1.66
CA ILE A 208 -31.78 8.26 0.25
C ILE A 208 -31.58 6.99 -0.57
N LYS A 209 -32.49 6.73 -1.53
CA LYS A 209 -32.46 5.53 -2.37
C LYS A 209 -32.38 5.90 -3.84
N LEU A 210 -31.48 5.22 -4.57
CA LEU A 210 -31.40 5.28 -6.03
C LEU A 210 -32.15 4.10 -6.64
N LYS A 211 -32.45 4.20 -7.94
CA LYS A 211 -32.92 3.04 -8.71
C LYS A 211 -31.80 2.00 -8.78
N GLU A 212 -32.18 0.74 -8.81
CA GLU A 212 -31.24 -0.38 -8.90
C GLU A 212 -30.37 -0.28 -10.16
N LEU A 213 -29.07 -0.56 -10.00
CA LEU A 213 -28.09 -0.69 -11.07
C LEU A 213 -27.54 -2.11 -11.02
N MET A 214 -27.91 -2.94 -11.99
CA MET A 214 -27.42 -4.31 -12.11
C MET A 214 -26.34 -4.40 -13.18
N ILE A 215 -25.21 -5.02 -12.83
CA ILE A 215 -24.14 -5.39 -13.75
C ILE A 215 -24.14 -6.92 -13.83
N HIS A 216 -24.35 -7.47 -15.01
CA HIS A 216 -24.54 -8.91 -15.21
C HIS A 216 -23.79 -9.38 -16.46
N GLN A 217 -23.06 -10.49 -16.38
CA GLN A 217 -22.43 -11.13 -17.55
C GLN A 217 -23.08 -12.50 -17.78
N PRO A 218 -24.05 -12.62 -18.69
CA PRO A 218 -24.85 -13.84 -18.85
C PRO A 218 -24.02 -15.08 -19.26
N ASP A 219 -22.89 -14.86 -19.92
CA ASP A 219 -21.99 -15.91 -20.38
C ASP A 219 -20.76 -16.09 -19.46
N GLY A 220 -20.77 -15.46 -18.27
CA GLY A 220 -19.67 -15.46 -17.32
C GLY A 220 -18.56 -14.45 -17.64
N THR A 221 -17.43 -14.60 -16.95
CA THR A 221 -16.27 -13.72 -17.09
C THR A 221 -15.46 -14.03 -18.34
N SER A 222 -14.82 -13.02 -18.91
CA SER A 222 -13.90 -13.15 -20.06
C SER A 222 -12.46 -13.44 -19.63
N PHE A 223 -12.22 -13.65 -18.34
CA PHE A 223 -10.93 -14.08 -17.81
C PHE A 223 -11.01 -15.50 -17.26
N ASP A 224 -9.90 -16.21 -17.40
CA ASP A 224 -9.68 -17.54 -16.83
C ASP A 224 -8.80 -17.46 -15.59
N VAL A 225 -9.09 -18.32 -14.61
CA VAL A 225 -8.32 -18.45 -13.37
C VAL A 225 -7.70 -19.86 -13.29
N GLU A 226 -6.38 -19.92 -13.38
CA GLU A 226 -5.58 -21.14 -13.24
C GLU A 226 -4.76 -21.07 -11.94
N GLY A 227 -5.39 -21.45 -10.82
CA GLY A 227 -4.81 -21.25 -9.49
C GLY A 227 -4.69 -19.76 -9.21
N TRP A 228 -3.46 -19.25 -9.13
CA TRP A 228 -3.18 -17.82 -8.95
C TRP A 228 -2.85 -17.10 -10.26
N ASN A 229 -2.78 -17.80 -11.39
CA ASN A 229 -2.53 -17.19 -12.70
C ASN A 229 -3.85 -16.77 -13.34
N ILE A 230 -3.90 -15.54 -13.83
CA ILE A 230 -5.05 -14.94 -14.49
C ILE A 230 -4.69 -14.70 -15.96
N LYS A 231 -5.60 -15.08 -16.85
CA LYS A 231 -5.52 -14.76 -18.28
C LYS A 231 -6.74 -13.95 -18.65
N TRP A 232 -6.54 -12.75 -19.20
CA TRP A 232 -7.62 -11.86 -19.60
C TRP A 232 -7.18 -11.03 -20.81
N GLU A 233 -7.92 -11.05 -21.91
CA GLU A 233 -7.70 -10.15 -23.06
C GLU A 233 -6.20 -10.00 -23.44
N ARG A 234 -5.53 -11.12 -23.74
CA ARG A 234 -4.08 -11.21 -24.06
C ARG A 234 -3.12 -10.94 -22.89
N TRP A 235 -3.58 -10.45 -21.75
CA TRP A 235 -2.81 -10.41 -20.51
C TRP A 235 -2.66 -11.82 -19.91
N SER A 236 -1.50 -12.05 -19.32
CA SER A 236 -1.27 -13.14 -18.36
C SER A 236 -0.48 -12.56 -17.20
N PHE A 237 -0.96 -12.75 -15.97
CA PHE A 237 -0.26 -12.32 -14.76
C PHE A 237 -0.70 -13.19 -13.59
N ARG A 238 0.11 -13.20 -12.54
CA ARG A 238 -0.17 -13.97 -11.33
C ARG A 238 -0.52 -13.04 -10.18
N ILE A 239 -1.65 -13.30 -9.54
CA ILE A 239 -2.00 -12.66 -8.27
C ILE A 239 -1.15 -13.28 -7.16
N GLY A 240 -0.56 -12.44 -6.32
CA GLY A 240 0.19 -12.82 -5.14
C GLY A 240 -0.41 -12.17 -3.88
N PHE A 241 0.05 -12.65 -2.74
CA PHE A 241 -0.31 -12.12 -1.44
C PHE A 241 0.89 -12.24 -0.50
N ASP A 242 1.28 -11.13 0.10
CA ASP A 242 2.37 -11.04 1.05
C ASP A 242 1.84 -10.52 2.40
N GLN A 243 2.30 -11.09 3.51
CA GLN A 243 1.78 -10.73 4.83
C GLN A 243 2.05 -9.25 5.18
N ARG A 244 3.13 -8.66 4.65
CA ARG A 244 3.46 -7.25 4.87
C ARG A 244 2.76 -6.36 3.86
N GLU A 245 2.91 -6.62 2.57
CA GLU A 245 2.45 -5.75 1.47
C GLU A 245 0.97 -5.95 1.07
N GLY A 246 0.37 -7.09 1.41
CA GLY A 246 -0.96 -7.47 0.96
C GLY A 246 -0.96 -7.93 -0.50
N LEU A 247 -1.83 -7.35 -1.33
CA LEU A 247 -1.97 -7.70 -2.75
C LEU A 247 -0.71 -7.39 -3.56
N VAL A 248 -0.18 -8.40 -4.25
CA VAL A 248 0.99 -8.30 -5.15
C VAL A 248 0.61 -8.83 -6.54
N ILE A 249 1.20 -8.29 -7.60
CA ILE A 249 1.07 -8.82 -8.96
C ILE A 249 2.44 -9.32 -9.44
N HIS A 250 2.49 -10.53 -9.98
CA HIS A 250 3.70 -11.15 -10.50
C HIS A 250 3.59 -11.51 -11.98
N ASP A 251 4.76 -11.66 -12.62
CA ASP A 251 4.94 -12.33 -13.92
C ASP A 251 4.00 -11.82 -15.04
N VAL A 252 3.95 -10.49 -15.18
CA VAL A 252 3.04 -9.80 -16.08
C VAL A 252 3.54 -9.88 -17.51
N HIS A 253 2.69 -10.41 -18.37
CA HIS A 253 2.90 -10.56 -19.81
C HIS A 253 1.71 -10.05 -20.61
N PHE A 254 1.99 -9.60 -21.83
CA PHE A 254 0.99 -9.31 -22.84
C PHE A 254 1.30 -10.10 -24.12
N THR A 255 0.31 -10.82 -24.66
CA THR A 255 0.47 -11.59 -25.90
C THR A 255 0.27 -10.68 -27.11
N ASP A 256 1.37 -10.35 -27.79
CA ASP A 256 1.40 -9.49 -28.98
C ASP A 256 1.70 -10.34 -30.22
N GLU A 257 0.82 -10.32 -31.22
CA GLU A 257 0.94 -11.14 -32.45
C GLU A 257 1.23 -12.63 -32.17
N GLY A 258 0.59 -13.19 -31.13
CA GLY A 258 0.77 -14.59 -30.71
C GLY A 258 2.03 -14.88 -29.88
N THR A 259 2.83 -13.86 -29.58
CA THR A 259 4.04 -13.98 -28.75
C THR A 259 3.83 -13.34 -27.38
N PRO A 260 3.96 -14.10 -26.27
CA PRO A 260 3.98 -13.52 -24.93
C PRO A 260 5.20 -12.61 -24.75
N ARG A 261 4.96 -11.35 -24.38
CA ARG A 261 6.00 -10.35 -24.14
C ARG A 261 5.96 -9.91 -22.69
N LYS A 262 7.13 -9.98 -22.03
CA LYS A 262 7.26 -9.67 -20.60
C LYS A 262 7.18 -8.17 -20.35
N ILE A 263 6.49 -7.78 -19.29
CA ILE A 263 6.31 -6.39 -18.87
C ILE A 263 6.82 -6.19 -17.44
N ALA A 264 6.39 -7.03 -16.50
CA ALA A 264 6.80 -6.91 -15.11
C ALA A 264 7.11 -8.26 -14.47
N HIS A 265 8.11 -8.29 -13.60
CA HIS A 265 8.33 -9.43 -12.71
C HIS A 265 7.46 -9.32 -11.46
N ARG A 266 7.37 -8.12 -10.87
CA ARG A 266 6.60 -7.87 -9.66
C ARG A 266 6.15 -6.42 -9.52
N LEU A 267 4.91 -6.22 -9.09
CA LEU A 267 4.29 -4.93 -8.77
C LEU A 267 3.63 -5.01 -7.39
N SER A 268 3.94 -4.07 -6.50
CA SER A 268 3.34 -4.01 -5.15
C SER A 268 3.36 -2.59 -4.57
N ILE A 269 2.65 -2.41 -3.46
CA ILE A 269 2.80 -1.25 -2.57
C ILE A 269 3.68 -1.67 -1.40
N ALA A 270 4.92 -1.20 -1.37
CA ALA A 270 5.95 -1.67 -0.46
C ALA A 270 6.00 -0.90 0.86
N GLU A 271 5.39 0.29 0.93
CA GLU A 271 5.24 1.07 2.16
C GLU A 271 4.08 2.06 2.06
N LEU A 272 3.46 2.36 3.20
CA LEU A 272 2.51 3.44 3.43
C LEU A 272 2.90 4.13 4.75
N VAL A 273 3.24 5.42 4.68
CA VAL A 273 3.52 6.25 5.85
C VAL A 273 2.53 7.42 5.96
N ILE A 274 2.06 7.70 7.19
CA ILE A 274 1.07 8.75 7.47
C ILE A 274 1.64 9.81 8.43
N PRO A 275 2.37 10.82 7.92
CA PRO A 275 2.82 11.97 8.71
C PRO A 275 1.66 12.85 9.18
N TYR A 276 1.52 13.07 10.48
CA TYR A 276 0.65 14.13 11.00
C TYR A 276 1.44 15.43 11.24
N GLY A 277 0.88 16.56 10.81
CA GLY A 277 1.53 17.88 10.80
C GLY A 277 1.26 18.75 12.03
N ASP A 278 0.68 18.19 13.09
CA ASP A 278 0.25 18.93 14.27
C ASP A 278 1.30 18.88 15.39
N PRO A 279 1.75 20.03 15.91
CA PRO A 279 2.76 20.08 16.98
C PRO A 279 2.19 19.77 18.38
N ALA A 280 0.87 19.65 18.55
CA ALA A 280 0.25 19.34 19.83
C ALA A 280 0.77 18.01 20.39
N GLN A 281 0.88 17.93 21.72
CA GLN A 281 1.43 16.74 22.39
C GLN A 281 0.68 15.49 21.94
N GLY A 282 1.45 14.47 21.55
CA GLY A 282 0.93 13.22 21.03
C GLY A 282 0.73 13.28 19.51
N ALA A 283 0.05 14.30 18.98
CA ALA A 283 -0.18 14.41 17.56
C ALA A 283 1.13 14.39 16.73
N TYR A 284 2.18 15.04 17.24
CA TYR A 284 3.50 15.06 16.60
C TYR A 284 4.19 13.69 16.47
N ARG A 285 3.81 12.69 17.30
CA ARG A 285 4.33 11.32 17.23
C ARG A 285 3.59 10.44 16.23
N LYS A 286 2.39 10.84 15.80
CA LYS A 286 1.57 10.09 14.86
C LYS A 286 2.22 10.12 13.48
N ASN A 287 2.97 9.08 13.17
CA ASN A 287 3.70 8.91 11.92
C ASN A 287 3.77 7.42 11.57
N ALA A 288 2.59 6.79 11.43
CA ALA A 288 2.48 5.34 11.29
C ALA A 288 3.06 4.86 9.96
N PHE A 289 3.87 3.81 10.00
CA PHE A 289 4.32 3.06 8.83
C PHE A 289 3.42 1.82 8.73
N ASP A 290 2.21 1.99 8.21
CA ASP A 290 1.18 0.95 8.29
C ASP A 290 1.65 -0.38 7.68
N THR A 291 2.38 -0.33 6.57
CA THR A 291 2.97 -1.52 5.96
C THR A 291 4.11 -2.06 6.82
N GLY A 292 5.07 -1.22 7.23
CA GLY A 292 6.27 -1.68 7.92
C GLY A 292 6.16 -2.01 9.41
N GLU A 293 5.25 -1.38 10.15
CA GLU A 293 5.09 -1.53 11.60
C GLU A 293 3.97 -2.50 12.00
N PHE A 294 3.03 -2.77 11.08
CA PHE A 294 1.89 -3.67 11.32
C PHE A 294 1.75 -4.80 10.29
N GLY A 295 2.17 -4.58 9.05
CA GLY A 295 1.97 -5.50 7.93
C GLY A 295 0.52 -5.49 7.46
N LEU A 296 0.23 -4.72 6.40
CA LEU A 296 -1.12 -4.48 5.91
C LEU A 296 -1.86 -5.76 5.50
N GLY A 297 -1.15 -6.81 5.06
CA GLY A 297 -1.75 -8.10 4.74
C GLY A 297 -2.46 -8.75 5.93
N ASN A 298 -2.01 -8.49 7.17
CA ASN A 298 -2.70 -8.96 8.38
C ASN A 298 -4.10 -8.33 8.53
N PHE A 299 -4.28 -7.13 7.99
CA PHE A 299 -5.46 -6.29 8.17
C PHE A 299 -6.38 -6.27 6.94
N THR A 300 -6.14 -7.16 5.97
CA THR A 300 -7.02 -7.36 4.82
C THR A 300 -8.41 -7.81 5.26
N ASN A 301 -9.42 -7.14 4.73
CA ASN A 301 -10.83 -7.40 4.98
C ASN A 301 -11.31 -8.61 4.18
N SER A 302 -12.36 -9.27 4.69
CA SER A 302 -13.12 -10.24 3.91
C SER A 302 -14.18 -9.51 3.10
N LEU A 303 -14.05 -9.49 1.77
CA LEU A 303 -14.92 -8.71 0.89
C LEU A 303 -16.27 -9.41 0.64
N THR A 304 -17.34 -8.62 0.60
CA THR A 304 -18.72 -9.09 0.44
C THR A 304 -19.28 -8.75 -0.94
N LEU A 305 -19.77 -9.78 -1.64
CA LEU A 305 -20.41 -9.64 -2.95
C LEU A 305 -21.61 -8.69 -2.90
N GLY A 306 -21.66 -7.75 -3.85
CA GLY A 306 -22.73 -6.76 -3.98
C GLY A 306 -22.57 -5.53 -3.08
N CYS A 307 -21.62 -5.53 -2.15
CA CYS A 307 -21.29 -4.39 -1.28
C CYS A 307 -19.92 -3.82 -1.64
N ASP A 308 -18.86 -4.59 -1.43
CA ASP A 308 -17.48 -4.14 -1.69
C ASP A 308 -17.11 -4.25 -3.18
N CYS A 309 -17.65 -5.28 -3.84
CA CYS A 309 -17.47 -5.55 -5.26
C CYS A 309 -18.80 -5.89 -5.93
N LEU A 310 -19.09 -5.24 -7.06
CA LEU A 310 -20.36 -5.35 -7.80
C LEU A 310 -20.14 -5.90 -9.22
N GLY A 311 -20.97 -6.86 -9.63
CA GLY A 311 -20.91 -7.52 -10.94
C GLY A 311 -20.66 -9.02 -10.80
N GLU A 312 -20.09 -9.63 -11.84
CA GLU A 312 -19.64 -11.02 -11.78
C GLU A 312 -18.23 -11.08 -11.17
N ILE A 313 -18.17 -11.46 -9.89
CA ILE A 313 -16.93 -11.41 -9.10
C ILE A 313 -16.36 -12.81 -8.88
N VAL A 314 -15.06 -12.95 -9.07
CA VAL A 314 -14.28 -14.11 -8.64
C VAL A 314 -13.37 -13.68 -7.49
N TYR A 315 -13.40 -14.44 -6.39
CA TYR A 315 -12.59 -14.14 -5.20
C TYR A 315 -11.42 -15.11 -5.03
N LEU A 316 -10.34 -14.62 -4.44
CA LEU A 316 -9.27 -15.45 -3.88
C LEU A 316 -9.19 -15.26 -2.38
N ASP A 317 -9.06 -16.38 -1.67
CA ASP A 317 -8.74 -16.40 -0.24
C ASP A 317 -7.24 -16.21 -0.03
N ALA A 318 -6.86 -15.61 1.08
CA ALA A 318 -5.47 -15.52 1.52
C ALA A 318 -5.31 -16.14 2.91
N ALA A 319 -4.09 -16.50 3.28
CA ALA A 319 -3.76 -16.98 4.63
C ALA A 319 -2.64 -16.12 5.24
N VAL A 320 -2.73 -15.86 6.54
CA VAL A 320 -1.73 -15.12 7.31
C VAL A 320 -1.43 -15.86 8.61
N THR A 321 -0.19 -15.74 9.09
CA THR A 321 0.25 -16.35 10.35
C THR A 321 0.26 -15.31 11.46
N GLU A 322 -0.42 -15.58 12.57
CA GLU A 322 -0.48 -14.68 13.72
C GLU A 322 0.73 -14.85 14.64
N GLY A 323 0.89 -13.94 15.61
CA GLY A 323 2.05 -13.89 16.51
C GLY A 323 2.28 -15.19 17.29
N ASP A 324 1.21 -15.91 17.65
CA ASP A 324 1.31 -17.20 18.32
C ASP A 324 1.55 -18.38 17.37
N GLY A 325 1.65 -18.14 16.06
CA GLY A 325 1.81 -19.14 15.01
C GLY A 325 0.50 -19.79 14.55
N THR A 326 -0.66 -19.34 15.02
CA THR A 326 -1.94 -19.76 14.42
C THR A 326 -2.07 -19.20 13.01
N VAL A 327 -2.68 -19.96 12.09
CA VAL A 327 -2.88 -19.52 10.72
C VAL A 327 -4.34 -19.16 10.52
N ARG A 328 -4.58 -17.93 10.08
CA ARG A 328 -5.92 -17.40 9.80
C ARG A 328 -6.13 -17.30 8.30
N THR A 329 -7.26 -17.82 7.82
CA THR A 329 -7.71 -17.60 6.44
C THR A 329 -8.54 -16.33 6.39
N ILE A 330 -8.17 -15.44 5.47
CA ILE A 330 -8.94 -14.26 5.08
C ILE A 330 -9.79 -14.68 3.88
N LYS A 331 -11.09 -14.84 4.10
CA LYS A 331 -12.03 -15.24 3.05
C LYS A 331 -12.28 -14.07 2.12
N ASN A 332 -12.30 -14.30 0.82
CA ASN A 332 -12.53 -13.23 -0.16
C ASN A 332 -11.55 -12.05 0.00
N ALA A 333 -10.28 -12.32 0.27
CA ALA A 333 -9.26 -11.31 0.52
C ALA A 333 -8.97 -10.44 -0.71
N ILE A 334 -9.12 -11.03 -1.90
CA ILE A 334 -8.89 -10.39 -3.19
C ILE A 334 -10.13 -10.56 -4.05
N CYS A 335 -10.63 -9.46 -4.56
CA CYS A 335 -11.73 -9.38 -5.50
C CYS A 335 -11.19 -9.23 -6.92
N MET A 336 -11.68 -10.05 -7.85
CA MET A 336 -11.31 -10.01 -9.26
C MET A 336 -12.56 -9.92 -10.12
N HIS A 337 -12.58 -8.95 -11.02
CA HIS A 337 -13.65 -8.81 -12.00
C HIS A 337 -13.15 -8.02 -13.21
N GLU A 338 -14.01 -7.89 -14.21
CA GLU A 338 -13.79 -6.96 -15.31
C GLU A 338 -14.98 -6.01 -15.40
N GLU A 339 -14.73 -4.78 -15.80
CA GLU A 339 -15.77 -3.77 -15.88
C GLU A 339 -15.69 -2.97 -17.18
N ASP A 340 -16.84 -2.46 -17.62
CA ASP A 340 -16.91 -1.52 -18.72
C ASP A 340 -16.13 -0.25 -18.37
N PHE A 341 -15.39 0.25 -19.34
CA PHE A 341 -14.61 1.47 -19.23
C PHE A 341 -14.87 2.42 -20.41
N GLY A 342 -16.14 2.54 -20.79
CA GLY A 342 -16.59 3.49 -21.80
C GLY A 342 -16.01 3.23 -23.20
N ILE A 343 -15.54 4.28 -23.86
CA ILE A 343 -15.00 4.21 -25.23
C ILE A 343 -13.50 3.91 -25.18
N LEU A 344 -13.07 2.83 -25.83
CA LEU A 344 -11.66 2.51 -26.05
C LEU A 344 -11.08 3.38 -27.17
N TRP A 345 -11.74 3.39 -28.32
CA TRP A 345 -11.45 4.31 -29.40
C TRP A 345 -12.68 4.51 -30.29
N LYS A 346 -12.75 5.68 -30.94
CA LYS A 346 -13.79 6.02 -31.91
C LYS A 346 -13.20 6.90 -33.01
N HIS A 347 -13.60 6.65 -34.26
CA HIS A 347 -13.28 7.49 -35.40
C HIS A 347 -14.50 7.69 -36.29
N VAL A 348 -14.59 8.86 -36.93
CA VAL A 348 -15.58 9.17 -37.95
C VAL A 348 -14.82 9.69 -39.16
N ASP A 349 -14.87 8.93 -40.26
CA ASP A 349 -14.24 9.33 -41.51
C ASP A 349 -15.02 10.44 -42.22
N VAL A 350 -14.36 11.10 -43.17
CA VAL A 350 -14.92 12.24 -43.91
C VAL A 350 -16.13 11.83 -44.77
N ASP A 351 -16.22 10.55 -45.14
CA ASP A 351 -17.37 9.96 -45.83
C ASP A 351 -18.53 9.60 -44.88
N GLY A 352 -18.35 9.80 -43.57
CA GLY A 352 -19.32 9.50 -42.53
C GLY A 352 -19.21 8.09 -41.95
N HIS A 353 -18.24 7.26 -42.37
CA HIS A 353 -18.05 5.92 -41.78
C HIS A 353 -17.64 6.04 -40.30
N VAL A 354 -18.32 5.30 -39.42
CA VAL A 354 -18.11 5.36 -37.97
C VAL A 354 -17.58 4.02 -37.47
N GLU A 355 -16.46 4.06 -36.76
CA GLU A 355 -15.94 2.93 -36.01
C GLU A 355 -15.93 3.28 -34.51
N VAL A 356 -16.40 2.36 -33.67
CA VAL A 356 -16.35 2.49 -32.20
C VAL A 356 -15.93 1.16 -31.61
N ARG A 357 -15.03 1.19 -30.63
CA ARG A 357 -14.75 0.07 -29.72
C ARG A 357 -15.00 0.51 -28.29
N ARG A 358 -15.71 -0.33 -27.53
CA ARG A 358 -15.86 -0.14 -26.09
C ARG A 358 -14.64 -0.67 -25.36
N GLY A 359 -14.28 0.01 -24.29
CA GLY A 359 -13.20 -0.39 -23.41
C GLY A 359 -13.73 -1.25 -22.28
N ARG A 360 -12.91 -2.22 -21.88
CA ARG A 360 -13.04 -2.93 -20.60
C ARG A 360 -11.71 -2.87 -19.87
N ARG A 361 -11.75 -3.01 -18.55
CA ARG A 361 -10.55 -3.23 -17.75
C ARG A 361 -10.76 -4.41 -16.82
N PHE A 362 -9.71 -5.18 -16.60
CA PHE A 362 -9.66 -6.14 -15.50
C PHE A 362 -9.27 -5.42 -14.22
N VAL A 363 -9.86 -5.83 -13.10
CA VAL A 363 -9.64 -5.28 -11.76
C VAL A 363 -9.19 -6.42 -10.84
N ALA A 364 -8.07 -6.24 -10.15
CA ALA A 364 -7.74 -6.98 -8.94
C ALA A 364 -7.65 -6.01 -7.77
N SER A 365 -8.42 -6.26 -6.71
CA SER A 365 -8.50 -5.34 -5.57
C SER A 365 -8.49 -6.03 -4.22
N SER A 366 -8.02 -5.29 -3.21
CA SER A 366 -8.06 -5.68 -1.80
C SER A 366 -8.31 -4.43 -0.95
N ILE A 367 -8.98 -4.60 0.20
CA ILE A 367 -9.24 -3.51 1.16
C ILE A 367 -8.61 -3.90 2.49
N VAL A 368 -7.86 -2.98 3.09
CA VAL A 368 -7.23 -3.16 4.41
C VAL A 368 -7.74 -2.10 5.38
N THR A 369 -7.90 -2.47 6.66
CA THR A 369 -8.35 -1.55 7.73
C THR A 369 -7.28 -1.45 8.80
N VAL A 370 -6.71 -0.27 9.00
CA VAL A 370 -5.78 0.00 10.10
C VAL A 370 -6.40 1.05 10.98
N ASN A 371 -6.87 0.62 12.15
CA ASN A 371 -7.57 1.47 13.11
C ASN A 371 -8.71 2.26 12.44
N ASN A 372 -8.51 3.57 12.26
CA ASN A 372 -9.51 4.50 11.81
C ASN A 372 -9.65 4.62 10.28
N TYR A 373 -8.67 4.13 9.51
CA TYR A 373 -8.66 4.26 8.04
C TYR A 373 -8.87 2.92 7.33
N GLU A 374 -9.53 2.98 6.18
CA GLU A 374 -9.52 1.92 5.18
C GLU A 374 -8.81 2.35 3.90
N TYR A 375 -8.00 1.43 3.36
CA TYR A 375 -7.27 1.61 2.12
C TYR A 375 -7.67 0.52 1.12
N GLY A 376 -8.33 0.92 0.05
CA GLY A 376 -8.61 0.05 -1.09
C GLY A 376 -7.51 0.15 -2.14
N TYR A 377 -6.84 -0.95 -2.44
CA TYR A 377 -5.78 -1.03 -3.44
C TYR A 377 -6.29 -1.74 -4.69
N PHE A 378 -6.29 -1.04 -5.82
CA PHE A 378 -6.84 -1.52 -7.08
C PHE A 378 -5.76 -1.53 -8.16
N TRP A 379 -5.50 -2.70 -8.73
CA TRP A 379 -4.70 -2.86 -9.93
C TRP A 379 -5.61 -3.07 -11.13
N TYR A 380 -5.42 -2.27 -12.18
CA TYR A 380 -6.20 -2.32 -13.40
C TYR A 380 -5.34 -2.68 -14.61
N PHE A 381 -5.86 -3.55 -15.47
CA PHE A 381 -5.25 -3.91 -16.77
C PHE A 381 -6.20 -3.55 -17.90
N TYR A 382 -5.69 -2.90 -18.93
CA TYR A 382 -6.48 -2.30 -20.01
C TYR A 382 -6.22 -2.96 -21.37
N GLN A 383 -7.20 -2.86 -22.26
CA GLN A 383 -7.09 -3.41 -23.63
C GLN A 383 -6.12 -2.64 -24.54
N ASP A 384 -5.72 -1.43 -24.15
CA ASP A 384 -4.69 -0.66 -24.84
C ASP A 384 -3.26 -1.04 -24.38
N GLY A 385 -3.13 -2.04 -23.51
CA GLY A 385 -1.88 -2.47 -22.92
C GLY A 385 -1.44 -1.64 -21.70
N SER A 386 -2.24 -0.69 -21.22
CA SER A 386 -1.91 0.08 -20.01
C SER A 386 -2.16 -0.74 -18.73
N ILE A 387 -1.40 -0.40 -17.69
CA ILE A 387 -1.61 -0.84 -16.30
C ILE A 387 -1.86 0.41 -15.46
N GLU A 388 -2.72 0.33 -14.46
CA GLU A 388 -2.94 1.42 -13.49
C GLU A 388 -2.99 0.86 -12.08
N PHE A 389 -2.52 1.67 -11.14
CA PHE A 389 -2.78 1.48 -9.73
C PHE A 389 -3.59 2.67 -9.19
N GLU A 390 -4.62 2.38 -8.39
CA GLU A 390 -5.40 3.37 -7.65
C GLU A 390 -5.53 2.94 -6.19
N ALA A 391 -5.14 3.83 -5.27
CA ALA A 391 -5.47 3.77 -3.87
C ALA A 391 -6.74 4.61 -3.61
N LYS A 392 -7.73 3.99 -2.96
CA LYS A 392 -8.95 4.63 -2.46
C LYS A 392 -8.84 4.73 -0.94
N LEU A 393 -8.72 5.94 -0.43
CA LEU A 393 -8.60 6.22 1.00
C LEU A 393 -9.98 6.59 1.52
N THR A 394 -10.46 5.93 2.57
CA THR A 394 -11.76 6.18 3.22
C THR A 394 -11.66 5.87 4.71
N GLY A 395 -12.75 6.02 5.44
CA GLY A 395 -12.82 5.69 6.87
C GLY A 395 -13.06 6.92 7.71
N ILE A 396 -12.67 6.86 8.97
CA ILE A 396 -12.90 7.96 9.91
C ILE A 396 -11.60 8.72 10.06
N VAL A 397 -11.62 10.04 9.83
CA VAL A 397 -10.44 10.87 10.08
C VAL A 397 -10.03 10.79 11.55
N LEU A 398 -8.73 10.68 11.82
CA LEU A 398 -8.26 10.62 13.19
C LEU A 398 -8.52 11.96 13.90
N THR A 399 -9.12 11.92 15.08
CA THR A 399 -9.58 13.13 15.78
C THR A 399 -8.71 13.52 16.97
N LEU A 400 -8.79 14.79 17.33
CA LEU A 400 -8.23 15.45 18.50
C LEU A 400 -9.34 16.27 19.18
N ALA A 401 -9.15 16.60 20.45
CA ALA A 401 -9.98 17.60 21.13
C ALA A 401 -9.21 18.91 21.28
N ASP A 402 -9.90 20.03 21.11
CA ASP A 402 -9.43 21.36 21.54
C ASP A 402 -10.63 22.24 21.91
N THR A 403 -10.38 23.47 22.36
CA THR A 403 -11.44 24.44 22.64
C THR A 403 -12.16 24.84 21.35
N PRO A 404 -13.51 24.89 21.33
CA PRO A 404 -14.24 25.31 20.14
C PRO A 404 -13.81 26.68 19.60
N GLY A 405 -13.63 26.80 18.29
CA GLY A 405 -13.23 28.06 17.62
C GLY A 405 -11.81 28.55 17.92
N LYS A 406 -10.95 27.72 18.52
CA LYS A 406 -9.54 28.06 18.75
C LYS A 406 -8.79 28.26 17.43
N ASP A 407 -7.82 29.16 17.41
CA ASP A 407 -6.88 29.26 16.28
C ASP A 407 -5.93 28.05 16.29
N HIS A 408 -6.20 27.09 15.41
CA HIS A 408 -5.44 25.84 15.29
C HIS A 408 -4.96 25.63 13.84
N PRO A 409 -3.86 26.26 13.41
CA PRO A 409 -3.48 26.35 11.99
C PRO A 409 -3.05 25.03 11.32
N SER A 410 -2.91 23.95 12.10
CA SER A 410 -2.56 22.60 11.63
C SER A 410 -3.70 21.58 11.76
N ALA A 411 -4.93 22.02 12.01
CA ALA A 411 -6.11 21.16 12.12
C ALA A 411 -7.37 21.88 11.64
N THR A 412 -8.40 21.12 11.28
CA THR A 412 -9.74 21.65 10.96
C THR A 412 -10.71 21.29 12.08
N GLU A 413 -11.51 22.26 12.53
CA GLU A 413 -12.65 21.99 13.43
C GLU A 413 -13.78 21.34 12.64
N LEU A 414 -14.13 20.10 12.99
CA LEU A 414 -15.17 19.31 12.33
C LEU A 414 -16.54 19.49 12.99
N GLU A 415 -16.52 19.56 14.33
CA GLU A 415 -17.64 19.83 15.21
C GLU A 415 -17.11 20.70 16.36
N PRO A 416 -17.96 21.40 17.14
CA PRO A 416 -17.50 22.22 18.26
C PRO A 416 -16.54 21.45 19.20
N GLY A 417 -15.26 21.82 19.14
CA GLY A 417 -14.17 21.22 19.93
C GLY A 417 -13.60 19.90 19.40
N LEU A 418 -14.14 19.33 18.32
CA LEU A 418 -13.60 18.15 17.64
C LEU A 418 -12.75 18.60 16.45
N TRP A 419 -11.47 18.24 16.45
CA TRP A 419 -10.50 18.67 15.45
C TRP A 419 -9.91 17.49 14.71
N ALA A 420 -9.61 17.67 13.42
CA ALA A 420 -8.83 16.71 12.64
C ALA A 420 -7.51 17.35 12.18
N PRO A 421 -6.35 16.84 12.64
CA PRO A 421 -5.04 17.35 12.27
C PRO A 421 -4.73 17.09 10.79
N TYR A 422 -4.02 18.02 10.16
CA TYR A 422 -3.54 17.87 8.80
C TYR A 422 -2.52 16.73 8.73
N HIS A 423 -2.58 15.95 7.66
CA HIS A 423 -1.67 14.81 7.49
C HIS A 423 -1.48 14.49 6.01
N GLN A 424 -0.52 13.61 5.73
CA GLN A 424 -0.30 13.08 4.38
C GLN A 424 -0.47 11.57 4.40
N HIS A 425 -0.94 10.98 3.31
CA HIS A 425 -0.81 9.54 3.07
C HIS A 425 0.21 9.35 1.97
N ILE A 426 1.39 8.82 2.28
CA ILE A 426 2.49 8.67 1.32
C ILE A 426 2.75 7.19 1.09
N LEU A 427 2.53 6.75 -0.15
CA LEU A 427 2.70 5.38 -0.60
C LEU A 427 3.98 5.26 -1.44
N CYS A 428 4.58 4.07 -1.42
CA CYS A 428 5.68 3.73 -2.32
C CYS A 428 5.37 2.45 -3.09
N ALA A 429 5.13 2.56 -4.39
CA ALA A 429 5.02 1.40 -5.26
C ALA A 429 6.40 0.87 -5.62
N ARG A 430 6.61 -0.45 -5.44
CA ARG A 430 7.78 -1.18 -5.92
C ARG A 430 7.44 -1.82 -7.25
N MET A 431 8.11 -1.40 -8.32
CA MET A 431 7.88 -1.86 -9.68
C MET A 431 9.16 -2.48 -10.23
N ASP A 432 9.24 -3.81 -10.12
CA ASP A 432 10.26 -4.63 -10.76
C ASP A 432 9.78 -4.97 -12.17
N LEU A 433 10.14 -4.12 -13.13
CA LEU A 433 9.73 -4.21 -14.52
C LEU A 433 10.79 -4.96 -15.34
N ASP A 434 10.33 -5.76 -16.31
CA ASP A 434 11.17 -6.59 -17.19
C ASP A 434 10.72 -6.42 -18.64
N ILE A 435 10.79 -5.18 -19.16
CA ILE A 435 10.28 -4.84 -20.49
C ILE A 435 11.01 -5.67 -21.55
N ASP A 436 10.34 -6.64 -22.18
CA ASP A 436 10.93 -7.59 -23.13
C ASP A 436 12.26 -8.24 -22.64
N GLY A 437 12.40 -8.41 -21.33
CA GLY A 437 13.59 -8.97 -20.67
C GLY A 437 14.17 -8.07 -19.59
N THR A 438 15.18 -8.60 -18.89
CA THR A 438 15.65 -8.09 -17.60
C THR A 438 16.53 -6.85 -17.66
N ASN A 439 17.35 -6.69 -18.70
CA ASN A 439 18.25 -5.52 -18.79
C ASN A 439 17.50 -4.32 -19.34
N ASN A 440 17.16 -3.38 -18.47
CA ASN A 440 16.38 -2.18 -18.79
C ASN A 440 17.13 -0.91 -18.34
N SER A 441 16.70 0.24 -18.85
CA SER A 441 17.15 1.57 -18.41
C SER A 441 15.94 2.45 -18.17
N VAL A 442 16.05 3.38 -17.23
CA VAL A 442 15.03 4.42 -17.02
C VAL A 442 15.49 5.72 -17.67
N ILE A 443 14.59 6.35 -18.43
CA ILE A 443 14.82 7.61 -19.15
C ILE A 443 13.83 8.65 -18.61
N GLU A 444 14.35 9.80 -18.20
CA GLU A 444 13.55 11.00 -17.93
C GLU A 444 13.31 11.78 -19.21
N ILE A 445 12.07 12.22 -19.42
CA ILE A 445 11.68 13.06 -20.55
C ILE A 445 11.10 14.35 -20.02
N GLU A 446 11.62 15.47 -20.54
CA GLU A 446 11.15 16.83 -20.25
C GLU A 446 10.82 17.56 -21.56
N SER A 447 9.74 18.32 -21.56
CA SER A 447 9.35 19.21 -22.67
C SER A 447 9.85 20.63 -22.43
N PHE A 448 10.28 21.32 -23.49
CA PHE A 448 10.66 22.73 -23.43
C PHE A 448 10.40 23.44 -24.77
N ALA A 449 10.04 24.72 -24.71
CA ALA A 449 9.90 25.56 -25.90
C ALA A 449 11.16 26.41 -26.12
N HIS A 450 11.57 26.57 -27.39
CA HIS A 450 12.61 27.54 -27.74
C HIS A 450 12.05 28.97 -27.72
N PRO A 451 12.86 30.00 -27.41
CA PRO A 451 12.48 31.39 -27.67
C PRO A 451 12.09 31.61 -29.13
N ILE A 452 11.30 32.65 -29.43
CA ILE A 452 10.97 33.02 -30.81
C ILE A 452 12.27 33.25 -31.60
N GLY A 453 12.41 32.55 -32.72
CA GLY A 453 13.61 32.52 -33.55
C GLY A 453 13.60 31.33 -34.50
N ASP A 454 14.75 30.96 -35.08
CA ASP A 454 14.82 29.95 -36.15
C ASP A 454 14.22 28.59 -35.76
N LYS A 455 14.39 28.16 -34.50
CA LYS A 455 13.82 26.91 -33.97
C LYS A 455 12.37 27.02 -33.52
N ASN A 456 11.85 28.23 -33.39
CA ASN A 456 10.46 28.49 -33.04
C ASN A 456 9.95 29.78 -33.71
N PRO A 457 9.83 29.83 -35.06
CA PRO A 457 9.62 31.10 -35.77
C PRO A 457 8.33 31.83 -35.39
N TYR A 458 7.34 31.10 -34.89
CA TYR A 458 6.00 31.60 -34.58
C TYR A 458 5.60 31.39 -33.12
N GLY A 459 6.51 30.97 -32.24
CA GLY A 459 6.24 30.82 -30.80
C GLY A 459 5.54 29.52 -30.36
N GLY A 460 5.07 28.66 -31.29
CA GLY A 460 4.34 27.43 -30.96
C GLY A 460 5.16 26.13 -30.93
N ALA A 461 6.43 26.15 -31.34
CA ALA A 461 7.27 24.95 -31.39
C ALA A 461 7.88 24.60 -30.03
N TYR A 462 7.93 23.31 -29.73
CA TYR A 462 8.60 22.75 -28.56
C TYR A 462 9.33 21.46 -28.92
N GLU A 463 10.30 21.08 -28.10
CA GLU A 463 11.07 19.85 -28.22
C GLU A 463 11.03 19.09 -26.89
N THR A 464 11.41 17.82 -26.91
CA THR A 464 11.65 17.02 -25.71
C THR A 464 13.12 16.70 -25.56
N ARG A 465 13.59 16.66 -24.32
CA ARG A 465 14.91 16.16 -23.96
C ARG A 465 14.77 14.83 -23.23
N GLU A 466 15.52 13.83 -23.67
CA GLU A 466 15.65 12.54 -23.00
C GLU A 466 16.95 12.52 -22.18
N SER A 467 16.92 11.92 -20.99
CA SER A 467 18.09 11.76 -20.13
C SER A 467 18.04 10.40 -19.45
N VAL A 468 19.04 9.56 -19.70
CA VAL A 468 19.17 8.26 -19.02
C VAL A 468 19.48 8.51 -17.55
N LEU A 469 18.74 7.87 -16.66
CA LEU A 469 19.03 7.82 -15.23
C LEU A 469 20.00 6.66 -15.02
N ASP A 470 21.28 6.94 -15.24
CA ASP A 470 22.38 5.96 -15.36
C ASP A 470 22.97 5.51 -14.02
N THR A 471 22.65 6.24 -12.94
CA THR A 471 23.07 5.92 -11.57
C THR A 471 21.95 6.20 -10.56
N GLU A 472 22.01 5.55 -9.40
CA GLU A 472 21.01 5.72 -8.34
C GLU A 472 20.82 7.19 -7.92
N HIS A 473 21.89 7.97 -7.77
CA HIS A 473 21.78 9.40 -7.43
C HIS A 473 21.11 10.21 -8.55
N ASN A 474 21.45 9.93 -9.81
CA ASN A 474 20.78 10.58 -10.93
C ASN A 474 19.31 10.20 -11.00
N ALA A 475 18.95 9.01 -10.49
CA ALA A 475 17.61 8.47 -10.48
C ALA A 475 16.71 8.91 -9.31
N MET A 476 17.17 9.80 -8.44
CA MET A 476 16.35 10.43 -7.40
C MET A 476 15.64 11.66 -7.97
N ARG A 477 14.39 11.50 -8.41
CA ARG A 477 13.68 12.53 -9.21
C ARG A 477 12.42 13.04 -8.54
N LEU A 478 12.10 14.29 -8.83
CA LEU A 478 10.81 14.90 -8.53
C LEU A 478 9.96 15.02 -9.80
N ILE A 479 8.65 14.97 -9.66
CA ILE A 479 7.72 15.36 -10.71
C ILE A 479 7.89 16.86 -10.98
N ASP A 480 7.78 17.27 -12.25
CA ASP A 480 7.81 18.67 -12.66
C ASP A 480 6.74 18.92 -13.72
N PRO A 481 5.54 19.41 -13.34
CA PRO A 481 4.47 19.66 -14.29
C PRO A 481 4.79 20.82 -15.24
N LEU A 482 5.68 21.75 -14.86
CA LEU A 482 6.08 22.88 -15.72
C LEU A 482 6.93 22.42 -16.90
N LYS A 483 7.57 21.25 -16.79
CA LYS A 483 8.30 20.60 -17.88
C LYS A 483 7.57 19.41 -18.47
N SER A 484 6.33 19.16 -18.04
CA SER A 484 5.58 17.94 -18.38
C SER A 484 6.42 16.66 -18.16
N ARG A 485 7.21 16.63 -17.07
CA ARG A 485 8.19 15.56 -16.83
C ARG A 485 7.50 14.23 -16.62
N PHE A 486 8.04 13.18 -17.25
CA PHE A 486 7.66 11.79 -17.00
C PHE A 486 8.86 10.87 -17.20
N TRP A 487 8.70 9.61 -16.81
CA TRP A 487 9.77 8.60 -16.94
C TRP A 487 9.31 7.44 -17.81
N LYS A 488 10.25 6.89 -18.57
CA LYS A 488 10.07 5.66 -19.32
C LYS A 488 11.07 4.62 -18.84
N ILE A 489 10.61 3.41 -18.57
CA ILE A 489 11.49 2.25 -18.57
C ILE A 489 11.55 1.68 -19.99
N VAL A 490 12.76 1.38 -20.45
CA VAL A 490 13.00 0.87 -21.80
C VAL A 490 13.93 -0.31 -21.79
N ASN A 491 13.80 -1.17 -22.80
CA ASN A 491 14.82 -2.17 -23.11
C ASN A 491 15.69 -1.66 -24.25
N PRO A 492 16.93 -1.19 -23.98
CA PRO A 492 17.78 -0.63 -25.03
C PRO A 492 18.20 -1.67 -26.07
N ASN A 493 18.15 -2.96 -25.73
CA ASN A 493 18.56 -4.10 -26.57
C ASN A 493 17.44 -4.60 -27.50
N LYS A 494 16.21 -4.09 -27.35
CA LYS A 494 15.05 -4.47 -28.15
C LYS A 494 14.47 -3.24 -28.82
N LYS A 495 14.53 -3.20 -30.16
CA LYS A 495 14.01 -2.09 -30.94
C LYS A 495 12.62 -2.42 -31.47
N ASN A 496 11.75 -1.42 -31.46
CA ASN A 496 10.46 -1.47 -32.13
C ASN A 496 10.61 -1.30 -33.65
N HIS A 497 9.49 -1.34 -34.36
CA HIS A 497 9.44 -1.30 -35.82
C HIS A 497 9.99 0.00 -36.46
N VAL A 498 10.20 1.07 -35.69
CA VAL A 498 10.81 2.35 -36.15
C VAL A 498 12.22 2.57 -35.59
N GLY A 499 12.81 1.57 -34.94
CA GLY A 499 14.21 1.62 -34.50
C GLY A 499 14.45 2.21 -33.10
N HIS A 500 13.39 2.54 -32.35
CA HIS A 500 13.51 3.02 -30.97
C HIS A 500 13.39 1.88 -29.95
N PRO A 501 14.02 1.96 -28.76
CA PRO A 501 13.78 1.02 -27.67
C PRO A 501 12.29 0.82 -27.37
N VAL A 502 11.87 -0.42 -27.14
CA VAL A 502 10.55 -0.72 -26.57
C VAL A 502 10.49 -0.26 -25.11
N GLY A 503 9.34 0.20 -24.64
CA GLY A 503 9.24 0.76 -23.30
C GLY A 503 7.83 0.94 -22.75
N TYR A 504 7.76 1.17 -21.45
CA TYR A 504 6.56 1.62 -20.73
C TYR A 504 6.85 2.96 -20.06
N LYS A 505 5.87 3.86 -20.11
CA LYS A 505 5.90 5.21 -19.54
C LYS A 505 5.15 5.21 -18.22
N LEU A 506 5.82 5.65 -17.14
CA LEU A 506 5.18 6.01 -15.89
C LEU A 506 4.56 7.41 -16.02
N ILE A 507 3.25 7.49 -15.85
CA ILE A 507 2.49 8.73 -15.78
C ILE A 507 2.05 8.94 -14.33
N PRO A 508 2.61 9.92 -13.63
CA PRO A 508 2.17 10.26 -12.29
C PRO A 508 0.70 10.69 -12.29
N GLY A 509 -0.06 10.23 -11.30
CA GLY A 509 -1.41 10.73 -11.03
C GLY A 509 -1.42 11.91 -10.07
N HIS A 510 -2.53 12.09 -9.35
CA HIS A 510 -2.63 13.07 -8.28
C HIS A 510 -1.62 12.76 -7.17
N THR A 511 -0.76 13.73 -6.82
CA THR A 511 0.24 13.54 -5.76
C THR A 511 0.68 14.82 -5.05
N THR A 512 1.50 14.68 -4.01
CA THR A 512 2.05 15.75 -3.18
C THR A 512 3.52 15.48 -2.80
N TYR A 513 4.25 16.55 -2.46
CA TYR A 513 5.58 16.44 -1.88
C TYR A 513 5.48 16.36 -0.34
N PRO A 514 6.33 15.58 0.35
CA PRO A 514 6.32 15.52 1.80
C PRO A 514 6.61 16.87 2.46
N LEU A 515 5.82 17.21 3.48
CA LEU A 515 5.91 18.49 4.20
C LEU A 515 6.75 18.39 5.47
N ALA A 516 6.91 17.20 6.05
CA ALA A 516 7.78 17.02 7.21
C ALA A 516 9.24 17.34 6.85
N HIS A 517 9.96 18.00 7.75
CA HIS A 517 11.36 18.38 7.51
C HIS A 517 12.26 17.13 7.43
N LYS A 518 13.17 17.07 6.44
CA LYS A 518 14.05 15.91 6.21
C LYS A 518 14.93 15.51 7.40
N GLU A 519 15.30 16.48 8.22
CA GLU A 519 16.12 16.24 9.42
C GLU A 519 15.30 15.84 10.66
N SER A 520 13.95 15.88 10.57
CA SER A 520 13.08 15.40 11.65
C SER A 520 13.23 13.90 11.84
N VAL A 521 12.80 13.39 13.00
CA VAL A 521 12.83 11.95 13.28
C VAL A 521 12.04 11.17 12.23
N LEU A 522 10.84 11.63 11.87
CA LEU A 522 10.08 11.04 10.76
C LEU A 522 10.86 11.12 9.44
N GLY A 523 11.37 12.31 9.09
CA GLY A 523 12.06 12.52 7.82
C GLY A 523 13.25 11.58 7.62
N LYS A 524 13.98 11.28 8.71
CA LYS A 524 15.07 10.29 8.69
C LYS A 524 14.54 8.85 8.51
N ARG A 525 13.43 8.49 9.17
CA ARG A 525 12.82 7.15 9.07
C ARG A 525 12.18 6.88 7.70
N ALA A 526 11.43 7.84 7.19
CA ALA A 526 10.73 7.76 5.90
C ALA A 526 11.53 8.40 4.77
N GLY A 527 12.87 8.31 4.78
CA GLY A 527 13.71 9.08 3.85
C GLY A 527 13.41 8.84 2.36
N PHE A 528 12.79 7.70 2.01
CA PHE A 528 12.28 7.43 0.67
C PHE A 528 11.29 8.50 0.14
N MET A 529 10.58 9.19 1.03
CA MET A 529 9.51 10.09 0.63
C MET A 529 9.99 11.33 -0.13
N TYR A 530 11.27 11.71 0.04
CA TYR A 530 11.81 12.96 -0.51
C TYR A 530 12.18 12.91 -2.00
N SER A 531 11.82 11.85 -2.72
CA SER A 531 11.81 11.80 -4.19
C SER A 531 10.59 11.04 -4.68
N HIS A 532 9.97 11.50 -5.77
CA HIS A 532 8.80 10.86 -6.38
C HIS A 532 9.17 9.62 -7.20
N LEU A 533 10.43 9.55 -7.66
CA LEU A 533 10.99 8.37 -8.30
C LEU A 533 12.37 8.09 -7.71
N TRP A 534 12.62 6.81 -7.45
CA TRP A 534 13.94 6.22 -7.27
C TRP A 534 14.13 5.08 -8.26
N VAL A 535 15.36 4.83 -8.68
CA VAL A 535 15.71 3.62 -9.43
C VAL A 535 16.94 3.01 -8.79
N THR A 536 16.86 1.73 -8.47
CA THR A 536 17.98 0.96 -7.92
C THR A 536 18.23 -0.29 -8.77
N PRO A 537 19.46 -0.84 -8.81
CA PRO A 537 19.66 -2.19 -9.31
C PRO A 537 18.83 -3.19 -8.49
N ASN A 538 18.30 -4.21 -9.14
CA ASN A 538 17.56 -5.26 -8.45
C ASN A 538 18.52 -6.11 -7.58
N THR A 539 18.20 -6.22 -6.30
CA THR A 539 18.86 -7.13 -5.37
C THR A 539 17.81 -7.79 -4.48
N GLU A 540 18.04 -9.06 -4.15
CA GLU A 540 17.06 -9.90 -3.46
C GLU A 540 16.65 -9.37 -2.07
N SER A 541 17.59 -8.71 -1.38
CA SER A 541 17.40 -8.15 -0.04
C SER A 541 16.73 -6.77 -0.03
N GLU A 542 16.67 -6.06 -1.16
CA GLU A 542 16.12 -4.69 -1.23
C GLU A 542 14.62 -4.73 -1.54
N ARG A 543 13.80 -4.91 -0.49
CA ARG A 543 12.34 -5.12 -0.61
C ARG A 543 11.50 -3.94 -0.15
N TYR A 544 11.87 -3.30 0.95
CA TYR A 544 11.05 -2.26 1.59
C TYR A 544 11.77 -0.91 1.64
N PRO A 545 11.15 0.18 1.16
CA PRO A 545 11.82 1.46 0.95
C PRO A 545 12.22 2.17 2.27
N ALA A 546 11.62 1.79 3.39
CA ALA A 546 11.96 2.24 4.75
C ALA A 546 12.82 1.23 5.54
N GLY A 547 13.27 0.15 4.90
CA GLY A 547 13.99 -0.97 5.53
C GLY A 547 13.08 -2.09 6.04
N ASP A 548 13.69 -3.24 6.39
CA ASP A 548 12.98 -4.43 6.87
C ASP A 548 12.28 -4.19 8.23
N TYR A 549 12.86 -3.37 9.12
CA TYR A 549 12.38 -3.20 10.50
C TYR A 549 12.25 -1.72 10.89
N PRO A 550 11.22 -0.99 10.43
CA PRO A 550 11.09 0.44 10.70
C PRO A 550 10.61 0.78 12.12
N PHE A 551 10.09 -0.20 12.87
CA PHE A 551 9.57 -0.01 14.23
C PHE A 551 10.66 0.54 15.17
N GLN A 552 10.47 1.77 15.68
CA GLN A 552 11.45 2.52 16.49
C GLN A 552 12.86 2.65 15.88
N HIS A 553 13.02 2.47 14.56
CA HIS A 553 14.33 2.64 13.90
C HIS A 553 14.76 4.12 13.89
N ASP A 554 16.05 4.41 14.11
CA ASP A 554 16.59 5.80 14.16
C ASP A 554 16.49 6.55 12.81
N GLY A 555 16.41 5.78 11.73
CA GLY A 555 16.21 6.25 10.36
C GLY A 555 17.41 6.01 9.45
N GLY A 556 17.23 6.30 8.17
CA GLY A 556 18.25 6.18 7.13
C GLY A 556 18.38 4.81 6.47
N ALA A 557 17.57 3.82 6.88
CA ALA A 557 17.48 2.49 6.25
C ALA A 557 16.67 2.52 4.94
N GLY A 558 16.76 1.46 4.15
CA GLY A 558 16.00 1.32 2.90
C GLY A 558 16.60 2.12 1.75
N LEU A 559 15.76 2.80 0.96
CA LEU A 559 16.20 3.54 -0.22
C LEU A 559 17.34 4.56 0.06
N PRO A 560 17.28 5.39 1.13
CA PRO A 560 18.40 6.27 1.49
C PRO A 560 19.71 5.55 1.80
N GLU A 561 19.68 4.30 2.26
CA GLU A 561 20.87 3.50 2.51
C GLU A 561 21.42 2.90 1.23
N TRP A 562 20.56 2.24 0.46
CA TRP A 562 20.94 1.48 -0.72
C TRP A 562 21.60 2.37 -1.79
N THR A 563 21.09 3.59 -1.95
CA THR A 563 21.57 4.51 -2.99
C THR A 563 22.88 5.22 -2.63
N LYS A 564 23.40 5.11 -1.40
CA LYS A 564 24.71 5.69 -1.03
C LYS A 564 25.86 5.18 -1.90
N ASN A 565 25.72 3.96 -2.42
CA ASN A 565 26.72 3.33 -3.28
C ASN A 565 26.70 3.85 -4.72
N ASN A 566 25.68 4.63 -5.09
CA ASN A 566 25.49 5.21 -6.41
C ASN A 566 25.74 4.23 -7.57
N ARG A 567 25.15 3.04 -7.46
CA ARG A 567 25.32 1.94 -8.41
C ARG A 567 24.77 2.32 -9.79
N SER A 568 25.28 1.64 -10.82
CA SER A 568 24.81 1.81 -12.20
C SER A 568 23.38 1.28 -12.36
N THR A 569 22.52 2.05 -13.02
CA THR A 569 21.13 1.69 -13.35
C THR A 569 20.86 1.69 -14.86
N GLU A 570 21.91 1.82 -15.68
CA GLU A 570 21.80 1.74 -17.13
C GLU A 570 21.97 0.30 -17.64
N ASN A 571 20.96 -0.20 -18.35
CA ASN A 571 20.96 -1.49 -19.03
C ASN A 571 21.24 -2.67 -18.08
N THR A 572 20.66 -2.62 -16.88
CA THR A 572 20.74 -3.66 -15.85
C THR A 572 19.35 -4.12 -15.44
N ASP A 573 19.27 -5.14 -14.58
CA ASP A 573 18.05 -5.39 -13.81
C ASP A 573 17.82 -4.22 -12.85
N VAL A 574 16.68 -3.54 -12.97
CA VAL A 574 16.37 -2.33 -12.20
C VAL A 574 14.99 -2.42 -11.58
N VAL A 575 14.84 -1.81 -10.41
CA VAL A 575 13.57 -1.61 -9.72
C VAL A 575 13.25 -0.12 -9.71
N MET A 576 12.05 0.23 -10.17
CA MET A 576 11.51 1.59 -10.02
C MET A 576 10.70 1.67 -8.73
N TRP A 577 10.98 2.68 -7.93
CA TRP A 577 10.24 2.98 -6.70
C TRP A 577 9.50 4.30 -6.89
N HIS A 578 8.18 4.24 -7.06
CA HIS A 578 7.37 5.43 -7.26
C HIS A 578 6.69 5.84 -5.97
N VAL A 579 7.03 7.04 -5.49
CA VAL A 579 6.42 7.64 -4.30
C VAL A 579 5.32 8.59 -4.74
N PHE A 580 4.13 8.40 -4.18
CA PHE A 580 2.95 9.20 -4.46
C PHE A 580 2.05 9.25 -3.21
N GLY A 581 0.94 9.98 -3.25
CA GLY A 581 0.17 10.20 -2.02
C GLY A 581 -0.71 11.45 -2.03
N THR A 582 -1.42 11.70 -0.95
CA THR A 582 -2.30 12.87 -0.79
C THR A 582 -1.83 13.77 0.34
N ASN A 583 -2.10 15.08 0.23
CA ASN A 583 -1.98 16.01 1.34
C ASN A 583 -3.39 16.31 1.84
N HIS A 584 -3.76 15.68 2.94
CA HIS A 584 -5.11 15.71 3.46
C HIS A 584 -5.24 16.86 4.47
N ILE A 585 -5.99 17.88 4.07
CA ILE A 585 -6.50 18.94 4.93
C ILE A 585 -7.98 18.57 5.17
N PRO A 586 -8.31 17.92 6.30
CA PRO A 586 -9.67 17.43 6.53
C PRO A 586 -10.68 18.57 6.45
N ARG A 587 -11.86 18.27 5.94
CA ARG A 587 -13.00 19.18 5.85
C ARG A 587 -14.13 18.66 6.72
N THR A 588 -15.10 19.52 7.01
CA THR A 588 -16.33 19.12 7.71
C THR A 588 -17.06 17.98 7.02
N GLU A 589 -17.00 17.90 5.69
CA GLU A 589 -17.59 16.84 4.87
C GLU A 589 -16.90 15.48 4.99
N ASP A 590 -15.70 15.44 5.58
CA ASP A 590 -14.96 14.20 5.82
C ASP A 590 -15.37 13.56 7.17
N TRP A 591 -16.34 14.16 7.88
CA TRP A 591 -16.89 13.71 9.16
C TRP A 591 -18.39 13.40 9.04
N PRO A 592 -18.92 12.34 9.68
CA PRO A 592 -18.25 11.38 10.57
C PRO A 592 -17.52 10.22 9.89
N VAL A 593 -17.70 10.07 8.58
CA VAL A 593 -16.96 9.11 7.75
C VAL A 593 -16.57 9.83 6.46
N MET A 594 -15.29 9.74 6.11
CA MET A 594 -14.67 10.39 4.98
C MET A 594 -15.15 9.77 3.66
N PRO A 595 -15.64 10.57 2.70
CA PRO A 595 -15.84 10.12 1.32
C PRO A 595 -14.50 9.71 0.68
N VAL A 596 -14.55 8.78 -0.28
CA VAL A 596 -13.33 8.23 -0.90
C VAL A 596 -12.48 9.31 -1.58
N GLU A 597 -11.24 9.48 -1.09
CA GLU A 597 -10.14 10.22 -1.72
C GLU A 597 -9.30 9.25 -2.58
N ARG A 598 -8.73 9.73 -3.71
CA ARG A 598 -8.04 8.87 -4.68
C ARG A 598 -6.63 9.36 -5.01
N THR A 599 -5.68 8.44 -5.11
CA THR A 599 -4.33 8.70 -5.63
C THR A 599 -3.80 7.46 -6.35
N GLY A 600 -2.83 7.62 -7.25
CA GLY A 600 -2.38 6.50 -8.09
C GLY A 600 -1.50 6.93 -9.25
N PHE A 601 -1.29 6.02 -10.19
CA PHE A 601 -0.46 6.23 -11.38
C PHE A 601 -0.80 5.26 -12.51
N HIS A 602 -0.36 5.58 -13.73
CA HIS A 602 -0.44 4.68 -14.88
C HIS A 602 0.94 4.27 -15.39
N LEU A 603 1.05 3.03 -15.86
CA LEU A 603 2.09 2.55 -16.75
C LEU A 603 1.49 2.36 -18.13
N LYS A 604 1.94 3.15 -19.12
CA LYS A 604 1.43 3.09 -20.49
C LYS A 604 2.48 2.57 -21.46
N PRO A 605 2.14 1.67 -22.40
CA PRO A 605 3.08 1.25 -23.43
C PRO A 605 3.53 2.47 -24.26
N SER A 606 4.83 2.60 -24.49
CA SER A 606 5.40 3.70 -25.26
C SER A 606 6.41 3.16 -26.26
N GLY A 607 5.93 2.89 -27.48
CA GLY A 607 6.72 2.22 -28.50
C GLY A 607 6.98 0.74 -28.20
N PHE A 608 6.23 0.13 -27.26
CA PHE A 608 6.27 -1.30 -26.99
C PHE A 608 5.66 -2.11 -28.15
N PHE A 609 4.43 -1.77 -28.53
CA PHE A 609 3.71 -2.37 -29.66
C PHE A 609 4.07 -1.71 -30.99
N ARG A 610 3.78 -2.41 -32.10
CA ARG A 610 3.94 -1.85 -33.46
C ARG A 610 2.93 -0.74 -33.75
N ARG A 611 1.72 -0.85 -33.22
CA ARG A 611 0.59 0.08 -33.38
C ARG A 611 -0.31 -0.08 -32.15
N SER A 612 -1.45 0.61 -32.12
CA SER A 612 -2.43 0.40 -31.04
C SER A 612 -2.77 -1.09 -30.92
N PRO A 613 -2.59 -1.71 -29.75
CA PRO A 613 -3.00 -3.10 -29.52
C PRO A 613 -4.53 -3.23 -29.42
N ALA A 614 -5.27 -2.12 -29.37
CA ALA A 614 -6.73 -2.12 -29.30
C ALA A 614 -7.44 -2.28 -30.66
N MET A 615 -6.69 -2.48 -31.76
CA MET A 615 -7.27 -2.48 -33.12
C MET A 615 -8.05 -3.75 -33.48
N ASP A 616 -7.74 -4.87 -32.85
CA ASP A 616 -8.38 -6.18 -33.05
C ASP A 616 -9.49 -6.47 -32.04
N VAL A 617 -9.75 -5.56 -31.10
CA VAL A 617 -10.94 -5.60 -30.26
C VAL A 617 -12.18 -5.50 -31.15
N ALA A 618 -13.14 -6.41 -30.95
CA ALA A 618 -14.36 -6.45 -31.74
C ALA A 618 -15.28 -5.23 -31.43
N PRO A 619 -16.03 -4.71 -32.42
CA PRO A 619 -17.07 -3.73 -32.14
C PRO A 619 -18.14 -4.33 -31.23
N SER A 620 -18.75 -3.49 -30.40
CA SER A 620 -20.00 -3.88 -29.73
C SER A 620 -21.11 -4.00 -30.79
N GLU A 621 -21.96 -5.02 -30.66
CA GLU A 621 -23.16 -5.11 -31.50
C GLU A 621 -24.08 -3.92 -31.19
N ALA A 622 -24.44 -3.15 -32.21
CA ALA A 622 -25.45 -2.11 -32.06
C ALA A 622 -26.82 -2.78 -31.98
N VAL A 623 -27.47 -2.69 -30.83
CA VAL A 623 -28.89 -3.05 -30.72
C VAL A 623 -29.68 -1.84 -31.21
N ASP A 624 -30.33 -1.98 -32.37
CA ASP A 624 -31.20 -0.93 -32.90
C ASP A 624 -32.45 -0.85 -32.01
N THR A 625 -32.51 0.16 -31.15
CA THR A 625 -33.64 0.39 -30.23
C THR A 625 -34.73 1.25 -30.86
N SER A 626 -34.81 1.32 -32.20
CA SER A 626 -35.99 1.88 -32.85
C SER A 626 -37.19 0.95 -32.63
N CYS A 627 -37.83 1.07 -31.47
CA CYS A 627 -39.25 0.78 -31.37
C CYS A 627 -39.95 1.78 -32.30
N ASP A 628 -40.39 1.32 -33.47
CA ASP A 628 -41.45 1.98 -34.23
C ASP A 628 -42.69 2.02 -33.32
N CYS A 629 -42.90 3.16 -32.67
CA CYS A 629 -44.13 3.49 -31.92
C CYS A 629 -45.26 3.86 -32.88
#